data_AF-A0A835LHR1-F1
#
_entry.id   AF-A0A835LHR1-F1
#
_cell.length_a   1.000
_cell.length_b   1.000
_cell.length_c   1.000
_cell.angle_alpha   90.00
_cell.angle_beta   90.00
_cell.angle_gamma   90.00
#
_symmetry.space_group_name_H-M   'P 1'
#
loop_
_entity.id
_entity.type
_entity.pdbx_description
1 polymer ?
#
loop_
_entity_poly.entity_id
_entity_poly.type
_entity_poly.pdbx_seq_one_letter_code
_entity_poly.pdbx_strand_id
1 'polypeptide(L)'
;MCYPVQCDNVYVFHTKEAKKFIKYTITNGENTWLWHDPWCIEGLLIDIQMTRVQLQQLPLESKVSSLITTGEWYAIVHSLPDGRVKQMIIDTEIDSCLVEDKVVWTPNTTGRFSTKTAYNALSLPKIK
;
A
#
# COMPACT_ATOMS: atom_id res chain seq x y z
N MET A 1 28.49 9.14 -26.09
CA MET A 1 27.36 9.84 -25.45
C MET A 1 26.32 8.80 -25.12
N CYS A 2 26.18 8.44 -23.85
CA CYS A 2 25.19 7.48 -23.40
C CYS A 2 23.88 8.23 -23.13
N TYR A 3 22.84 7.93 -23.90
CA TYR A 3 21.51 8.46 -23.65
C TYR A 3 20.93 7.85 -22.36
N PRO A 4 20.18 8.62 -21.56
CA PRO A 4 19.50 8.08 -20.39
C PRO A 4 18.44 7.08 -20.86
N VAL A 5 18.46 5.88 -20.26
CA VAL A 5 17.43 4.87 -20.43
C VAL A 5 16.16 5.40 -19.80
N GLN A 6 15.29 5.94 -20.65
CA GLN A 6 13.92 6.27 -20.30
C GLN A 6 13.21 4.96 -19.95
N CYS A 7 12.86 4.77 -18.68
CA CYS A 7 12.11 3.62 -18.20
C CYS A 7 10.64 3.70 -18.66
N ASP A 8 10.41 3.59 -19.96
CA ASP A 8 9.08 3.59 -20.59
C ASP A 8 8.41 2.22 -20.52
N ASN A 9 8.29 1.62 -19.33
CA ASN A 9 7.52 0.37 -19.16
C ASN A 9 6.78 0.30 -17.82
N VAL A 10 6.22 1.43 -17.37
CA VAL A 10 5.11 1.38 -16.41
C VAL A 10 3.84 1.14 -17.22
N TYR A 11 3.65 -0.08 -17.72
CA TYR A 11 2.30 -0.54 -18.05
C TYR A 11 1.54 -0.57 -16.73
N VAL A 12 0.85 0.52 -16.43
CA VAL A 12 -0.07 0.67 -15.31
C VAL A 12 -1.11 -0.44 -15.46
N PHE A 13 -0.93 -1.54 -14.74
CA PHE A 13 -1.89 -2.63 -14.71
C PHE A 13 -3.17 -2.13 -14.04
N HIS A 14 -4.14 -1.75 -14.85
CA HIS A 14 -5.47 -1.31 -14.45
C HIS A 14 -6.44 -2.48 -14.18
N THR A 15 -6.01 -3.73 -14.19
CA THR A 15 -6.89 -4.86 -13.86
C THR A 15 -6.99 -5.03 -12.35
N LYS A 16 -8.21 -4.95 -11.81
CA LYS A 16 -8.50 -5.15 -10.37
C LYS A 16 -7.96 -6.48 -9.86
N GLU A 17 -7.80 -7.46 -10.76
CA GLU A 17 -7.27 -8.78 -10.49
C GLU A 17 -5.77 -8.76 -10.17
N ALA A 18 -4.97 -7.95 -10.86
CA ALA A 18 -3.53 -7.87 -10.64
C ALA A 18 -3.19 -7.28 -9.26
N LYS A 19 -4.02 -6.36 -8.76
CA LYS A 19 -3.84 -5.74 -7.44
C LYS A 19 -3.82 -6.75 -6.29
N LYS A 20 -4.46 -7.91 -6.44
CA LYS A 20 -4.49 -8.99 -5.43
C LYS A 20 -3.12 -9.62 -5.17
N PHE A 21 -2.18 -9.41 -6.09
CA PHE A 21 -0.85 -9.96 -6.05
C PHE A 21 0.19 -8.95 -5.58
N ILE A 22 -0.22 -7.72 -5.28
CA ILE A 22 0.65 -6.65 -4.81
C ILE A 22 0.56 -6.59 -3.28
N LYS A 23 1.70 -6.67 -2.60
CA LYS A 23 1.81 -6.44 -1.16
C LYS A 23 2.56 -5.13 -0.93
N TYR A 24 1.96 -4.23 -0.17
CA TYR A 24 2.62 -3.04 0.34
C TYR A 24 3.29 -3.38 1.67
N THR A 25 4.52 -2.94 1.85
CA THR A 25 5.26 -3.04 3.11
C THR A 25 5.57 -1.62 3.55
N ILE A 26 4.94 -1.20 4.64
CA ILE A 26 5.11 0.13 5.20
C ILE A 26 6.34 0.13 6.09
N THR A 27 7.21 1.12 5.89
CA THR A 27 8.37 1.36 6.74
C THR A 27 8.29 2.77 7.30
N ASN A 28 8.82 3.76 6.58
CA ASN A 28 8.76 5.17 6.95
C ASN A 28 7.46 5.86 6.51
N GLY A 29 6.68 5.27 5.59
CA GLY A 29 5.39 5.79 5.15
C GLY A 29 5.45 7.03 4.25
N GLU A 30 6.64 7.50 3.86
CA GLU A 30 6.83 8.74 3.10
C GLU A 30 6.37 8.60 1.63
N ASN A 31 6.47 7.39 1.08
CA ASN A 31 6.12 7.12 -0.30
C ASN A 31 4.69 6.62 -0.47
N THR A 32 4.00 6.27 0.63
CA THR A 32 2.64 5.74 0.60
C THR A 32 1.61 6.80 0.99
N TRP A 33 0.61 7.00 0.14
CA TRP A 33 -0.54 7.85 0.42
C TRP A 33 -1.53 7.16 1.34
N LEU A 34 -1.92 7.86 2.41
CA LEU A 34 -2.79 7.32 3.45
C LEU A 34 -4.12 6.82 2.87
N TRP A 35 -4.76 7.63 2.02
CA TRP A 35 -6.12 7.38 1.54
C TRP A 35 -6.18 6.64 0.21
N HIS A 36 -5.15 6.81 -0.62
CA HIS A 36 -5.18 6.48 -2.03
C HIS A 36 -4.42 5.21 -2.39
N ASP A 37 -3.51 4.75 -1.53
CA ASP A 37 -2.77 3.51 -1.74
C ASP A 37 -3.41 2.35 -0.97
N PRO A 38 -3.46 1.13 -1.55
CA PRO A 38 -4.04 -0.05 -0.92
C PRO A 38 -3.00 -0.73 -0.02
N TRP A 39 -2.50 0.01 0.95
CA TRP A 39 -1.50 -0.46 1.89
C TRP A 39 -2.08 -1.23 3.07
N CYS A 40 -3.36 -0.99 3.38
CA CYS A 40 -4.12 -1.76 4.35
C CYS A 40 -4.65 -3.07 3.75
N ILE A 41 -4.76 -4.11 4.58
CA ILE A 41 -5.17 -5.48 4.18
C ILE A 41 -6.52 -5.52 3.45
N GLU A 42 -7.46 -4.64 3.81
CA GLU A 42 -8.82 -4.66 3.23
C GLU A 42 -9.05 -3.64 2.10
N GLY A 43 -8.00 -2.96 1.63
CA GLY A 43 -8.05 -2.06 0.47
C GLY A 43 -7.84 -0.59 0.82
N LEU A 44 -8.41 0.30 -0.01
CA LEU A 44 -8.22 1.75 0.12
C LEU A 44 -9.00 2.31 1.30
N LEU A 45 -8.35 3.11 2.14
CA LEU A 45 -9.05 3.76 3.25
C LEU A 45 -10.15 4.72 2.77
N ILE A 46 -10.03 5.32 1.58
CA ILE A 46 -11.05 6.19 1.01
C ILE A 46 -12.34 5.45 0.59
N ASP A 47 -12.23 4.17 0.26
CA ASP A 47 -13.38 3.34 -0.15
C ASP A 47 -14.14 2.79 1.07
N ILE A 48 -13.51 2.80 2.24
CA ILE A 48 -14.13 2.43 3.50
C ILE A 48 -14.95 3.63 3.95
N GLN A 49 -16.25 3.45 4.14
CA GLN A 49 -17.18 4.49 4.59
C GLN A 49 -16.75 5.06 5.95
N MET A 50 -15.82 6.00 5.92
CA MET A 50 -15.50 6.82 7.05
C MET A 50 -16.54 7.93 7.16
N THR A 51 -16.99 8.18 8.37
CA THR A 51 -17.82 9.34 8.66
C THR A 51 -17.01 10.62 8.38
N ARG A 52 -17.66 11.66 7.84
CA ARG A 52 -16.99 12.95 7.53
C ARG A 52 -16.19 13.54 8.70
N VAL A 53 -16.56 13.18 9.94
CA VAL A 53 -15.86 13.58 11.18
C VAL A 53 -14.47 12.94 11.28
N GLN A 54 -14.28 11.70 10.80
CA GLN A 54 -12.99 11.00 10.80
C GLN A 54 -12.00 11.61 9.78
N LEU A 55 -12.50 12.14 8.66
CA LEU A 55 -11.69 12.80 7.62
C LEU A 55 -11.15 14.18 8.05
N GLN A 56 -11.72 14.82 9.07
CA GLN A 56 -11.32 16.17 9.46
C GLN A 56 -9.98 16.23 10.20
N GLN A 57 -9.51 15.11 10.77
CA GLN A 57 -8.27 15.08 11.54
C GLN A 57 -7.03 14.87 10.67
N LEU A 58 -7.19 14.35 9.45
CA LEU A 58 -6.09 13.94 8.58
C LEU A 58 -6.39 14.40 7.14
N PRO A 59 -5.58 15.31 6.56
CA PRO A 59 -5.77 15.79 5.19
C PRO A 59 -5.86 14.65 4.16
N LEU A 60 -6.62 14.83 3.07
CA LEU A 60 -6.71 13.84 1.98
C LEU A 60 -5.36 13.59 1.27
N GLU A 61 -4.41 14.52 1.40
CA GLU A 61 -3.07 14.39 0.85
C GLU A 61 -2.07 13.88 1.91
N SER A 62 -2.56 13.29 3.00
CA SER A 62 -1.68 12.74 4.03
C SER A 62 -0.92 11.53 3.50
N LYS A 63 0.36 11.46 3.88
CA LYS A 63 1.19 10.26 3.77
C LYS A 63 1.01 9.37 5.00
N VAL A 64 1.32 8.08 4.86
CA VAL A 64 1.32 7.15 5.99
C VAL A 64 2.36 7.55 7.04
N SER A 65 3.43 8.25 6.64
CA SER A 65 4.44 8.78 7.56
C SER A 65 3.88 9.72 8.63
N SER A 66 2.76 10.40 8.35
CA SER A 66 2.07 11.23 9.34
C SER A 66 1.49 10.43 10.52
N LEU A 67 1.34 9.12 10.34
CA LEU A 67 0.86 8.17 11.33
C LEU A 67 1.98 7.36 11.96
N ILE A 68 3.25 7.57 11.60
CA ILE A 68 4.38 6.77 12.07
C ILE A 68 5.35 7.66 12.84
N THR A 69 5.89 7.16 13.94
CA THR A 69 7.02 7.78 14.62
C THR A 69 7.98 6.68 15.03
N THR A 70 9.24 6.80 14.58
CA THR A 70 10.33 5.87 14.93
C THR A 70 10.00 4.39 14.69
N GLY A 71 9.30 4.07 13.60
CA GLY A 71 8.96 2.68 13.24
C GLY A 71 7.75 2.10 13.98
N GLU A 72 7.01 2.92 14.73
CA GLU A 72 5.77 2.53 15.41
C GLU A 72 4.61 3.46 14.99
N TRP A 73 3.38 2.99 15.14
CA TRP A 73 2.19 3.82 14.95
C TRP A 73 2.17 4.96 15.97
N TYR A 74 2.01 6.19 15.49
CA TYR A 74 2.00 7.40 16.31
C TYR A 74 0.73 7.49 17.18
N ALA A 75 0.80 8.24 18.28
CA ALA A 75 -0.30 8.42 19.23
C ALA A 75 -1.60 8.91 18.58
N ILE A 76 -1.52 9.64 17.46
CA ILE A 76 -2.69 10.09 16.71
C ILE A 76 -3.54 8.92 16.19
N VAL A 77 -2.94 7.78 15.84
CA VAL A 77 -3.66 6.56 15.44
C VAL A 77 -4.55 6.06 16.57
N HIS A 78 -4.05 6.11 17.81
CA HIS A 78 -4.84 5.74 18.98
C HIS A 78 -5.95 6.74 19.31
N SER A 79 -5.84 8.00 18.85
CA SER A 79 -6.87 9.03 18.98
C SER A 79 -7.99 8.92 17.94
N LEU A 80 -7.78 8.12 16.88
CA LEU A 80 -8.83 7.84 15.91
C LEU A 80 -10.02 7.15 16.60
N PRO A 81 -11.27 7.46 16.19
CA PRO A 81 -12.44 6.78 16.72
C PRO A 81 -12.31 5.26 16.55
N ASP A 82 -12.70 4.53 17.59
CA ASP A 82 -12.73 3.07 17.53
C ASP A 82 -13.65 2.63 16.39
N GLY A 83 -13.15 1.71 15.58
CA GLY A 83 -13.83 1.27 14.38
C GLY A 83 -12.89 0.54 13.45
N ARG A 84 -13.47 0.04 12.35
CA ARG A 84 -12.79 -0.82 11.38
C ARG A 84 -11.48 -0.21 10.86
N VAL A 85 -11.46 1.09 10.54
CA VAL A 85 -10.28 1.78 10.00
C VAL A 85 -9.13 1.80 11.00
N LYS A 86 -9.40 2.13 12.27
CA LYS A 86 -8.37 2.14 13.32
C LYS A 86 -7.74 0.77 13.48
N GLN A 87 -8.59 -0.27 13.54
CA GLN A 87 -8.12 -1.64 13.67
C GLN A 87 -7.25 -2.06 12.47
N MET A 88 -7.66 -1.73 11.25
CA MET A 88 -6.89 -2.03 10.04
C MET A 88 -5.51 -1.37 10.02
N ILE A 89 -5.41 -0.11 10.47
CA ILE A 89 -4.13 0.60 10.56
C ILE A 89 -3.23 -0.12 11.56
N ILE A 90 -3.75 -0.40 12.78
CA ILE A 90 -2.99 -1.05 13.85
C ILE A 90 -2.55 -2.47 13.46
N ASP A 91 -3.40 -3.22 12.77
CA ASP A 91 -3.11 -4.59 12.31
C ASP A 91 -2.10 -4.63 11.15
N THR A 92 -1.81 -3.48 10.53
CA THR A 92 -0.80 -3.42 9.48
C THR A 92 0.59 -3.42 10.11
N GLU A 93 1.39 -4.42 9.76
CA GLU A 93 2.78 -4.53 10.19
C GLU A 93 3.61 -3.37 9.64
N ILE A 94 4.32 -2.67 10.52
CA ILE A 94 5.38 -1.73 10.14
C ILE A 94 6.71 -2.49 10.18
N ASP A 95 7.44 -2.48 9.08
CA ASP A 95 8.83 -2.94 9.06
C ASP A 95 9.72 -1.80 9.60
N SER A 96 10.29 -2.02 10.77
CA SER A 96 11.11 -1.03 11.50
C SER A 96 12.43 -0.68 10.81
N CYS A 97 12.78 -1.32 9.70
CA CYS A 97 13.93 -0.94 8.88
C CYS A 97 13.63 0.39 8.17
N LEU A 98 14.08 1.52 8.74
CA LEU A 98 13.88 2.92 8.30
C LEU A 98 14.51 3.27 6.93
N VAL A 99 14.26 2.47 5.90
CA VAL A 99 14.73 2.71 4.53
C VAL A 99 13.63 3.39 3.71
N GLU A 100 12.75 2.62 3.07
CA GLU A 100 11.70 3.13 2.18
C GLU A 100 10.58 2.08 2.09
N ASP A 101 9.34 2.55 1.91
CA ASP A 101 8.20 1.69 1.65
C ASP A 101 8.44 0.81 0.42
N LYS A 102 8.00 -0.44 0.47
CA LYS A 102 8.19 -1.40 -0.61
C LYS A 102 6.87 -1.88 -1.17
N VAL A 103 6.81 -1.97 -2.49
CA VAL A 103 5.71 -2.59 -3.22
C VAL A 103 6.23 -3.89 -3.83
N VAL A 104 5.67 -5.02 -3.40
CA VAL A 104 6.16 -6.37 -3.71
C VAL A 104 5.15 -7.10 -4.59
N TRP A 105 5.62 -7.59 -5.74
CA TRP A 105 4.87 -8.50 -6.59
C TRP A 105 5.01 -9.94 -6.07
N THR A 106 4.00 -10.43 -5.37
CA THR A 106 4.02 -11.73 -4.67
C THR A 106 4.12 -12.98 -5.55
N PRO A 107 3.68 -13.01 -6.83
CA PRO A 107 3.85 -14.15 -7.72
C PRO A 107 5.29 -14.37 -8.21
N ASN A 108 6.23 -13.53 -7.79
CA ASN A 108 7.65 -13.68 -8.06
C ASN A 108 8.43 -13.69 -6.74
N THR A 109 9.36 -14.63 -6.57
CA THR A 109 10.18 -14.75 -5.36
C THR A 109 11.12 -13.55 -5.16
N THR A 110 11.47 -12.83 -6.23
CA THR A 110 12.27 -11.61 -6.12
C THR A 110 11.45 -10.37 -5.75
N GLY A 111 10.11 -10.49 -5.68
CA GLY A 111 9.21 -9.37 -5.47
C GLY A 111 9.10 -8.41 -6.65
N ARG A 112 9.84 -8.63 -7.74
CA ARG A 112 9.82 -7.76 -8.93
C ARG A 112 8.71 -8.17 -9.87
N PHE A 113 8.05 -7.15 -10.42
CA PHE A 113 7.08 -7.35 -11.47
C PHE A 113 7.75 -7.85 -12.76
N SER A 114 7.07 -8.74 -13.49
CA SER A 114 7.37 -9.04 -14.88
C SER A 114 6.09 -9.42 -15.62
N THR A 115 6.00 -9.10 -16.90
CA THR A 115 4.84 -9.45 -17.74
C THR A 115 4.57 -10.95 -17.75
N LYS A 116 5.62 -11.78 -17.75
CA LYS A 116 5.52 -13.24 -17.71
C LYS A 116 4.87 -13.73 -16.41
N THR A 117 5.35 -13.24 -15.26
CA THR A 117 4.78 -13.63 -13.96
C THR A 117 3.37 -13.10 -13.76
N ALA A 118 3.06 -11.93 -14.31
CA ALA A 118 1.71 -11.36 -14.30
C ALA A 118 0.74 -12.19 -15.12
N TYR A 119 1.12 -12.52 -16.36
CA TYR A 119 0.31 -13.38 -17.23
C TYR A 119 0.03 -14.74 -16.56
N ASN A 120 1.04 -15.39 -15.99
CA ASN A 120 0.87 -16.66 -15.30
C ASN A 120 -0.08 -16.54 -14.11
N ALA A 121 0.09 -15.53 -13.25
CA ALA A 121 -0.75 -15.33 -12.08
C ALA A 121 -2.23 -15.06 -12.44
N LEU A 122 -2.47 -14.36 -13.56
CA LEU A 122 -3.81 -14.02 -14.03
C LEU A 122 -4.47 -15.14 -14.86
N SER A 123 -3.67 -15.98 -15.51
CA SER A 123 -4.16 -17.03 -16.43
C SER A 123 -4.32 -18.39 -15.77
N LEU A 124 -3.75 -18.60 -14.57
CA LEU A 124 -3.93 -19.87 -13.85
C LEU A 124 -5.40 -20.01 -13.38
N PRO A 125 -6.08 -21.13 -13.70
CA PRO A 125 -7.41 -21.39 -13.20
C PRO A 125 -7.35 -21.52 -11.68
N LYS A 126 -8.27 -20.85 -10.98
CA LYS A 126 -8.42 -20.99 -9.54
C LYS A 126 -8.79 -22.44 -9.24
N ILE A 127 -7.83 -23.24 -8.77
CA ILE A 127 -8.11 -24.54 -8.17
C ILE A 127 -8.92 -24.23 -6.91
N LYS A 128 -10.21 -24.59 -6.95
CA LYS A 128 -11.17 -24.45 -5.85
C LYS A 128 -10.93 -25.52 -4.80
#